data_AF-A0A5S9R7L9-F1
#
_entry.id   AF-A0A5S9R7L9-F1
#
_cell.length_a   1.000
_cell.length_b   1.000
_cell.length_c   1.000
_cell.angle_alpha   90.00
_cell.angle_beta   90.00
_cell.angle_gamma   90.00
#
_symmetry.space_group_name_H-M   'P 1'
#
loop_
_entity.id
_entity.type
_entity.pdbx_description
1 polymer ?
#
loop_
_entity_poly.entity_id
_entity_poly.type
_entity_poly.pdbx_seq_one_letter_code
_entity_poly.pdbx_strand_id
1 'polypeptide(L)'
;MRRSTTSGVTDTARAADRRRLGAVLGAELICAVLLVGGSQTVPAGPADAAPSVAANPSPSAVAPSAAARTVTTPDGRITQLIDLGAPGGAALLDRIGAQLPGATAAVTAFWGENWPRELDIVVAGSPQQFATLAGGGTDVAATTTVDRIMFSPAAAAMTDADLRIVLRHELFHYAARSETAADAPVWLTEGVADFVGRPAAAVPPPVVPELPTDAELATAGPARSAAYDRAWSFASYVADTYGADRLRTLYVEACGPGHADIATAVREALGAELSAVLRGWRQWRDS
;
A
#
# COMPACT_ATOMS: atom_id res chain seq x y z
N MET A 1 -0.42 -33.90 51.83
CA MET A 1 0.76 -33.09 51.46
C MET A 1 1.23 -33.61 50.12
N ARG A 2 1.44 -32.88 49.01
CA ARG A 2 1.43 -31.46 48.66
C ARG A 2 0.95 -31.35 47.20
N ARG A 3 0.19 -30.30 46.92
CA ARG A 3 -0.04 -29.74 45.57
C ARG A 3 1.26 -29.20 44.99
N SER A 4 1.39 -29.23 43.66
CA SER A 4 2.06 -28.17 42.89
C SER A 4 1.39 -28.02 41.53
N THR A 5 0.74 -26.87 41.38
CA THR A 5 0.23 -26.23 40.16
C THR A 5 1.25 -25.20 39.68
N THR A 6 1.42 -25.00 38.37
CA THR A 6 1.42 -23.69 37.66
C THR A 6 1.72 -23.94 36.17
N SER A 7 0.80 -23.70 35.22
CA SER A 7 0.27 -22.43 34.70
C SER A 7 1.20 -21.76 33.69
N GLY A 8 0.74 -21.64 32.45
CA GLY A 8 1.39 -20.89 31.38
C GLY A 8 0.40 -20.49 30.28
N VAL A 9 -0.61 -19.71 30.67
CA VAL A 9 -1.33 -18.70 29.87
C VAL A 9 -1.56 -18.99 28.38
N THR A 10 -2.82 -19.30 28.11
CA THR A 10 -3.55 -19.36 26.85
C THR A 10 -3.51 -18.08 26.00
N ASP A 11 -3.22 -18.26 24.71
CA ASP A 11 -3.97 -17.82 23.51
C ASP A 11 -4.48 -16.37 23.35
N THR A 12 -4.06 -15.43 24.17
CA THR A 12 -4.50 -14.02 24.06
C THR A 12 -3.55 -13.15 23.22
N ALA A 13 -2.29 -13.55 23.03
CA ALA A 13 -1.32 -12.80 22.23
C ALA A 13 -1.61 -12.86 20.72
N ARG A 14 -2.05 -14.01 20.20
CA ARG A 14 -2.33 -14.19 18.76
C ARG A 14 -3.55 -13.41 18.27
N ALA A 15 -4.54 -13.16 19.14
CA ALA A 15 -5.73 -12.39 18.79
C ALA A 15 -5.49 -10.86 18.83
N ALA A 16 -4.57 -10.40 19.67
CA ALA A 16 -4.18 -8.99 19.75
C ALA A 16 -3.30 -8.58 18.55
N ASP A 17 -2.40 -9.47 18.11
CA ASP A 17 -1.61 -9.29 16.88
C ASP A 17 -2.50 -9.21 15.62
N ARG A 18 -3.55 -10.04 15.56
CA ARG A 18 -4.52 -10.07 14.46
C ARG A 18 -5.28 -8.76 14.26
N ARG A 19 -5.64 -8.06 15.35
CA ARG A 19 -6.29 -6.74 15.26
C ARG A 19 -5.33 -5.64 14.85
N ARG A 20 -4.03 -5.83 15.09
CA ARG A 20 -3.00 -4.85 14.72
C ARG A 20 -2.61 -5.01 13.26
N LEU A 21 -2.30 -6.21 12.77
CA LEU A 21 -1.96 -6.40 11.36
C LEU A 21 -3.12 -6.12 10.40
N GLY A 22 -4.34 -6.56 10.71
CA GLY A 22 -5.52 -6.30 9.87
C GLY A 22 -5.99 -4.83 9.89
N ALA A 23 -5.48 -4.03 10.83
CA ALA A 23 -5.69 -2.57 10.89
C ALA A 23 -4.51 -1.77 10.31
N VAL A 24 -3.42 -2.45 9.92
CA VAL A 24 -2.20 -1.82 9.41
C VAL A 24 -2.16 -1.78 7.87
N LEU A 25 -2.94 -2.64 7.22
CA LEU A 25 -3.09 -2.71 5.77
C LEU A 25 -4.45 -2.14 5.36
N GLY A 26 -4.62 -0.84 5.58
CA GLY A 26 -5.68 -0.08 4.93
C GLY A 26 -5.07 0.68 3.77
N ALA A 27 -5.36 0.29 2.54
CA ALA A 27 -5.42 1.20 1.39
C ALA A 27 -6.90 1.20 0.92
N GLU A 28 -7.42 2.26 0.30
CA GLU A 28 -7.19 2.51 -1.12
C GLU A 28 -7.61 3.91 -1.66
N LEU A 29 -7.11 4.15 -2.89
CA LEU A 29 -7.63 4.91 -4.04
C LEU A 29 -7.50 6.44 -4.07
N ILE A 30 -6.67 6.94 -5.01
CA ILE A 30 -6.90 8.24 -5.67
C ILE A 30 -6.91 8.03 -7.19
N CYS A 31 -8.10 8.10 -7.78
CA CYS A 31 -8.28 8.44 -9.19
C CYS A 31 -7.98 9.92 -9.41
N ALA A 32 -7.01 10.24 -10.27
CA ALA A 32 -6.66 11.61 -10.64
C ALA A 32 -7.11 11.94 -12.07
N VAL A 33 -8.25 12.62 -12.25
CA VAL A 33 -8.58 13.48 -13.41
C VAL A 33 -9.76 14.40 -13.01
N LEU A 34 -9.92 15.69 -13.29
CA LEU A 34 -9.49 16.65 -14.32
C LEU A 34 -9.54 18.08 -13.74
N LEU A 35 -8.70 19.01 -14.23
CA LEU A 35 -9.14 20.34 -14.70
C LEU A 35 -8.00 21.04 -15.48
N VAL A 36 -7.90 20.73 -16.76
CA VAL A 36 -7.31 21.61 -17.77
C VAL A 36 -8.29 21.69 -18.95
N GLY A 37 -8.73 22.91 -19.27
CA GLY A 37 -9.30 23.28 -20.57
C GLY A 37 -10.81 23.53 -20.59
N GLY A 38 -11.22 24.79 -20.43
CA GLY A 38 -12.60 25.23 -20.67
C GLY A 38 -12.79 26.74 -20.53
N SER A 39 -12.70 27.44 -21.65
CA SER A 39 -12.79 28.87 -21.90
C SER A 39 -13.69 29.71 -20.98
N GLN A 40 -13.13 30.85 -20.56
CA GLN A 40 -13.84 31.95 -19.89
C GLN A 40 -14.98 32.51 -20.74
N THR A 41 -16.13 32.74 -20.12
CA THR A 41 -17.15 33.68 -20.60
C THR A 41 -17.49 34.67 -19.50
N VAL A 42 -17.16 35.94 -19.77
CA VAL A 42 -17.47 37.13 -18.98
C VAL A 42 -18.97 37.44 -19.04
N PRO A 43 -19.55 38.05 -18.00
CA PRO A 43 -20.42 39.21 -18.22
C PRO A 43 -19.96 40.44 -17.44
N ALA A 44 -20.22 41.60 -18.06
CA ALA A 44 -19.69 42.91 -17.74
C ALA A 44 -20.47 43.67 -16.64
N GLY A 45 -19.70 44.28 -15.73
CA GLY A 45 -19.88 45.62 -15.10
C GLY A 45 -21.07 45.87 -14.14
N PRO A 46 -21.08 47.02 -13.39
CA PRO A 46 -20.12 48.15 -13.33
C PRO A 46 -19.56 48.41 -11.88
N ALA A 47 -18.29 48.82 -11.68
CA ALA A 47 -17.68 50.17 -11.66
C ALA A 47 -17.48 50.79 -10.24
N ASP A 48 -16.31 51.42 -10.10
CA ASP A 48 -15.84 52.44 -9.14
C ASP A 48 -15.43 52.09 -7.69
N ALA A 49 -14.10 52.07 -7.45
CA ALA A 49 -13.38 53.05 -6.62
C ALA A 49 -11.88 52.72 -6.50
N ALA A 50 -11.03 53.76 -6.57
CA ALA A 50 -9.56 53.72 -6.64
C ALA A 50 -8.86 53.71 -5.25
N PRO A 51 -7.52 53.85 -5.15
CA PRO A 51 -6.63 52.90 -4.46
C PRO A 51 -6.31 53.29 -3.00
N SER A 52 -5.91 52.32 -2.18
CA SER A 52 -5.23 52.59 -0.92
C SER A 52 -4.01 51.70 -0.76
N VAL A 53 -2.87 52.36 -0.78
CA VAL A 53 -1.54 51.85 -0.46
C VAL A 53 -1.52 51.52 1.03
N ALA A 54 -1.34 50.25 1.35
CA ALA A 54 -0.88 49.81 2.66
C ALA A 54 0.13 48.70 2.45
N ALA A 55 1.41 49.06 2.57
CA ALA A 55 2.51 48.11 2.66
C ALA A 55 2.35 47.29 3.94
N ASN A 56 1.97 46.03 3.81
CA ASN A 56 2.15 45.05 4.87
C ASN A 56 3.43 44.26 4.59
N PRO A 57 4.37 44.14 5.55
CA PRO A 57 5.51 43.27 5.38
C PRO A 57 5.00 41.82 5.30
N SER A 58 5.33 41.15 4.20
CA SER A 58 5.15 39.71 4.08
C SER A 58 5.81 39.04 5.30
N PRO A 59 5.11 38.19 6.07
CA PRO A 59 5.83 37.27 6.92
C PRO A 59 6.54 36.32 5.95
N SER A 60 7.87 36.40 5.87
CA SER A 60 8.67 35.28 5.38
C SER A 60 8.33 34.08 6.24
N ALA A 61 7.35 33.30 5.79
CA ALA A 61 7.20 31.93 6.22
C ALA A 61 8.42 31.20 5.67
N VAL A 62 9.49 31.18 6.47
CA VAL A 62 10.53 30.18 6.31
C VAL A 62 9.83 28.85 6.58
N ALA A 63 9.35 28.21 5.52
CA ALA A 63 8.98 26.82 5.59
C ALA A 63 10.23 26.10 6.15
N PRO A 64 10.12 25.32 7.25
CA PRO A 64 11.26 24.53 7.68
C PRO A 64 11.61 23.65 6.48
N SER A 65 12.82 23.82 5.96
CA SER A 65 13.36 22.92 4.95
C SER A 65 13.32 21.54 5.57
N ALA A 66 12.38 20.70 5.14
CA ALA A 66 12.34 19.30 5.51
C ALA A 66 13.73 18.74 5.23
N ALA A 67 14.41 18.23 6.26
CA ALA A 67 15.75 17.70 6.10
C ALA A 67 15.64 16.39 5.30
N ALA A 68 15.75 16.50 3.98
CA ALA A 68 15.79 15.35 3.10
C ALA A 68 17.11 14.61 3.32
N ARG A 69 17.04 13.30 3.55
CA ARG A 69 18.21 12.42 3.60
C ARG A 69 18.14 11.45 2.42
N THR A 70 19.29 11.11 1.88
CA THR A 70 19.40 10.18 0.76
C THR A 70 19.86 8.82 1.27
N VAL A 71 19.19 7.76 0.80
CA VAL A 71 19.61 6.37 0.97
C VAL A 71 19.80 5.75 -0.42
N THR A 72 20.92 5.08 -0.64
CA THR A 72 21.15 4.30 -1.85
C THR A 72 21.05 2.82 -1.50
N THR A 73 20.16 2.11 -2.17
CA THR A 73 19.98 0.66 -1.96
C THR A 73 21.02 -0.15 -2.72
N PRO A 74 21.27 -1.42 -2.35
CA PRO A 74 22.28 -2.26 -3.01
C PRO A 74 22.05 -2.45 -4.51
N ASP A 75 20.79 -2.43 -4.95
CA ASP A 75 20.42 -2.49 -6.37
C ASP A 75 20.61 -1.15 -7.09
N GLY A 76 21.10 -0.11 -6.40
CA GLY A 76 21.47 1.20 -6.95
C GLY A 76 20.33 2.20 -7.09
N ARG A 77 19.21 2.00 -6.38
CA ARG A 77 18.10 2.97 -6.33
C ARG A 77 18.41 4.05 -5.31
N ILE A 78 17.98 5.26 -5.61
CA ILE A 78 18.20 6.44 -4.78
C ILE A 78 16.85 6.80 -4.16
N THR A 79 16.78 6.77 -2.83
CA THR A 79 15.58 7.13 -2.07
C THR A 79 15.81 8.40 -1.27
N GLN A 80 14.98 9.41 -1.52
CA GLN A 80 14.86 10.59 -0.68
C GLN A 80 13.86 10.29 0.43
N LEU A 81 14.33 10.38 1.67
CA LEU A 81 13.48 10.28 2.86
C LEU A 81 13.25 11.68 3.41
N ILE A 82 11.98 12.07 3.53
CA ILE A 82 11.58 13.46 3.81
C ILE A 82 10.65 13.47 5.02
N ASP A 83 11.02 14.22 6.07
CA ASP A 83 10.16 14.45 7.24
C ASP A 83 9.47 15.81 7.11
N LEU A 84 8.14 15.83 7.07
CA LEU A 84 7.36 17.06 7.05
C LEU A 84 7.08 17.64 8.44
N GLY A 85 7.80 17.17 9.47
CA GLY A 85 7.79 17.72 10.83
C GLY A 85 7.00 16.89 11.83
N ALA A 86 6.91 15.58 11.66
CA ALA A 86 6.19 14.71 12.58
C ALA A 86 6.95 14.56 13.91
N PRO A 87 6.27 14.57 15.06
CA PRO A 87 6.87 14.08 16.30
C PRO A 87 7.34 12.62 16.10
N GLY A 88 8.66 12.40 16.17
CA GLY A 88 9.25 11.08 15.92
C GLY A 88 9.44 10.72 14.43
N GLY A 89 9.20 11.64 13.50
CA GLY A 89 9.35 11.41 12.06
C GLY A 89 10.75 10.99 11.65
N ALA A 90 11.78 11.68 12.14
CA ALA A 90 13.19 11.30 11.92
C ALA A 90 13.49 9.85 12.34
N ALA A 91 13.01 9.40 13.50
CA ALA A 91 13.22 8.03 13.98
C ALA A 91 12.44 7.00 13.15
N LEU A 92 11.25 7.34 12.66
CA LEU A 92 10.52 6.52 11.71
C LEU A 92 11.28 6.41 10.37
N LEU A 93 11.83 7.51 9.85
CA LEU A 93 12.66 7.49 8.64
C LEU A 93 13.95 6.70 8.81
N ASP A 94 14.59 6.71 9.98
CA ASP A 94 15.71 5.81 10.29
C ASP A 94 15.32 4.34 10.12
N ARG A 95 14.17 3.96 10.68
CA ARG A 95 13.65 2.59 10.60
C ARG A 95 13.26 2.21 9.17
N ILE A 96 12.59 3.10 8.43
CA ILE A 96 12.28 2.91 7.00
C ILE A 96 13.58 2.73 6.21
N GLY A 97 14.56 3.60 6.41
CA GLY A 97 15.87 3.54 5.76
C GLY A 97 16.59 2.20 6.00
N ALA A 98 16.49 1.66 7.21
CA ALA A 98 17.06 0.34 7.54
C ALA A 98 16.34 -0.82 6.83
N GLN A 99 15.05 -0.71 6.53
CA GLN A 99 14.27 -1.74 5.83
C GLN A 99 14.41 -1.66 4.31
N LEU A 100 14.77 -0.51 3.74
CA LEU A 100 14.82 -0.26 2.29
C LEU A 100 15.62 -1.32 1.49
N PRO A 101 16.85 -1.72 1.86
CA PRO A 101 17.59 -2.74 1.11
C PRO A 101 16.84 -4.07 0.97
N GLY A 102 16.18 -4.51 2.05
CA GLY A 102 15.38 -5.73 2.05
C GLY A 102 14.00 -5.56 1.41
N ALA A 103 13.51 -4.33 1.27
CA ALA A 103 12.27 -4.02 0.57
C ALA A 103 12.47 -3.98 -0.94
N THR A 104 13.49 -3.27 -1.43
CA THR A 104 13.80 -3.22 -2.87
C THR A 104 14.19 -4.59 -3.42
N ALA A 105 14.91 -5.40 -2.64
CA ALA A 105 15.23 -6.77 -3.03
C ALA A 105 13.97 -7.65 -3.17
N ALA A 106 13.02 -7.55 -2.23
CA ALA A 106 11.77 -8.33 -2.28
C ALA A 106 10.89 -7.94 -3.48
N VAL A 107 10.72 -6.63 -3.71
CA VAL A 107 9.95 -6.12 -4.86
C VAL A 107 10.63 -6.49 -6.17
N THR A 108 11.96 -6.35 -6.28
CA THR A 108 12.70 -6.72 -7.49
C THR A 108 12.65 -8.21 -7.78
N ALA A 109 12.70 -9.06 -6.74
CA ALA A 109 12.59 -10.50 -6.91
C ALA A 109 11.23 -10.94 -7.47
N PHE A 110 10.15 -10.22 -7.13
CA PHE A 110 8.82 -10.51 -7.66
C PHE A 110 8.54 -9.80 -8.99
N TRP A 111 8.78 -8.49 -9.07
CA TRP A 111 8.34 -7.63 -10.17
C TRP A 111 9.37 -7.53 -11.31
N GLY A 112 10.64 -7.84 -11.03
CA GLY A 112 11.78 -7.61 -11.92
C GLY A 112 12.48 -6.28 -11.64
N GLU A 113 13.53 -5.98 -12.40
CA GLU A 113 14.40 -4.80 -12.17
C GLU A 113 13.85 -3.50 -12.77
N ASN A 114 12.92 -3.60 -13.73
CA ASN A 114 12.47 -2.50 -14.59
C ASN A 114 11.36 -1.64 -13.95
N TRP A 115 11.64 -1.05 -12.80
CA TRP A 115 10.78 -0.08 -12.12
C TRP A 115 11.56 1.18 -11.69
N PRO A 116 10.93 2.31 -11.30
CA PRO A 116 11.59 3.62 -11.19
C PRO A 116 12.75 3.69 -10.17
N ARG A 117 13.91 4.17 -10.62
CA ARG A 117 15.19 4.16 -9.87
C ARG A 117 15.30 5.23 -8.77
N GLU A 118 14.47 6.25 -8.85
CA GLU A 118 14.38 7.35 -7.90
C GLU A 118 13.07 7.23 -7.12
N LEU A 119 13.15 7.36 -5.80
CA LEU A 119 12.04 7.13 -4.88
C LEU A 119 11.95 8.27 -3.88
N ASP A 120 10.73 8.73 -3.62
CA ASP A 120 10.45 9.65 -2.53
C ASP A 120 9.60 8.92 -1.49
N ILE A 121 10.10 8.87 -0.25
CA ILE A 121 9.32 8.40 0.90
C ILE A 121 9.20 9.54 1.90
N VAL A 122 7.96 9.88 2.23
CA VAL A 122 7.62 11.07 3.02
C VAL A 122 6.87 10.68 4.27
N VAL A 123 7.30 11.17 5.43
CA VAL A 123 6.50 11.10 6.66
C VAL A 123 5.73 12.41 6.79
N ALA A 124 4.41 12.33 6.75
CA ALA A 124 3.56 13.49 6.98
C ALA A 124 3.71 13.98 8.43
N GLY A 125 3.72 15.30 8.65
CA GLY A 125 3.89 15.94 9.95
C GLY A 125 2.69 15.80 10.89
N SER A 126 1.51 15.48 10.35
CA SER A 126 0.29 15.23 11.13
C SER A 126 -0.68 14.29 10.41
N PRO A 127 -1.64 13.66 11.11
CA PRO A 127 -2.68 12.86 10.47
C PRO A 127 -3.53 13.67 9.47
N GLN A 128 -3.81 14.94 9.76
CA GLN A 128 -4.56 15.82 8.84
C GLN A 128 -3.76 16.13 7.57
N GLN A 129 -2.44 16.34 7.71
CA GLN A 129 -1.57 16.52 6.55
C GLN A 129 -1.48 15.24 5.73
N PHE A 130 -1.41 14.07 6.39
CA PHE A 130 -1.45 12.78 5.72
C PHE A 130 -2.74 12.60 4.91
N ALA A 131 -3.91 12.81 5.53
CA ALA A 131 -5.19 12.71 4.83
C ALA A 131 -5.30 13.68 3.64
N THR A 132 -4.75 14.89 3.77
CA THR A 132 -4.80 15.90 2.69
C THR A 132 -3.89 15.56 1.51
N LEU A 133 -2.67 15.09 1.79
CA LEU A 133 -1.66 14.87 0.75
C LEU A 133 -1.70 13.48 0.14
N ALA A 134 -2.15 12.48 0.91
CA ALA A 134 -2.16 11.08 0.51
C ALA A 134 -3.57 10.54 0.24
N GLY A 135 -4.63 11.30 0.57
CA GLY A 135 -6.02 10.83 0.50
C GLY A 135 -6.37 9.74 1.52
N GLY A 136 -5.43 9.40 2.42
CA GLY A 136 -5.59 8.31 3.37
C GLY A 136 -6.56 8.62 4.52
N GLY A 137 -7.33 7.61 4.93
CA GLY A 137 -8.14 7.65 6.15
C GLY A 137 -7.30 7.58 7.43
N THR A 138 -7.94 7.77 8.59
CA THR A 138 -7.26 7.70 9.90
C THR A 138 -6.75 6.31 10.28
N ASP A 139 -7.19 5.29 9.55
CA ASP A 139 -6.86 3.88 9.69
C ASP A 139 -5.75 3.42 8.72
N VAL A 140 -5.11 4.36 8.03
CA VAL A 140 -4.11 4.11 7.01
C VAL A 140 -2.71 4.50 7.51
N ALA A 141 -1.78 3.56 7.43
CA ALA A 141 -0.41 3.77 7.90
C ALA A 141 0.51 4.38 6.83
N ALA A 142 0.27 4.04 5.57
CA ALA A 142 0.99 4.55 4.43
C ALA A 142 0.11 4.50 3.18
N THR A 143 0.48 5.26 2.16
CA THR A 143 -0.21 5.27 0.88
C THR A 143 0.78 5.64 -0.22
N THR A 144 0.71 4.90 -1.30
CA THR A 144 1.42 5.21 -2.54
C THR A 144 0.60 6.18 -3.38
N THR A 145 1.17 7.35 -3.63
CA THR A 145 0.60 8.36 -4.53
C THR A 145 1.28 8.27 -5.91
N VAL A 146 0.83 9.11 -6.84
CA VAL A 146 1.45 9.22 -8.17
C VAL A 146 2.95 9.51 -8.13
N ASP A 147 3.43 10.29 -7.16
CA ASP A 147 4.83 10.74 -7.11
C ASP A 147 5.67 10.01 -6.05
N ARG A 148 5.06 9.64 -4.92
CA ARG A 148 5.78 9.28 -3.69
C ARG A 148 5.01 8.27 -2.83
N ILE A 149 5.72 7.61 -1.94
CA ILE A 149 5.13 6.83 -0.84
C ILE A 149 5.02 7.74 0.39
N MET A 150 3.83 7.87 0.96
CA MET A 150 3.60 8.67 2.15
C MET A 150 3.31 7.78 3.35
N PHE A 151 3.91 8.07 4.50
CA PHE A 151 3.62 7.43 5.79
C PHE A 151 2.90 8.42 6.70
N SER A 152 1.88 7.93 7.42
CA SER A 152 1.24 8.69 8.48
C SER A 152 2.13 8.71 9.74
N PRO A 153 2.07 9.76 10.58
CA PRO A 153 2.83 9.78 11.84
C PRO A 153 2.56 8.58 12.74
N ALA A 154 1.37 7.96 12.63
CA ALA A 154 0.98 6.81 13.43
C ALA A 154 1.85 5.57 13.15
N ALA A 155 2.47 5.47 11.98
CA ALA A 155 3.40 4.40 11.65
C ALA A 155 4.63 4.36 12.59
N ALA A 156 4.94 5.45 13.28
CA ALA A 156 6.00 5.47 14.31
C ALA A 156 5.75 4.46 15.44
N ALA A 157 4.48 4.12 15.72
CA ALA A 157 4.10 3.16 16.75
C ALA A 157 4.19 1.68 16.31
N MET A 158 4.47 1.42 15.03
CA MET A 158 4.57 0.06 14.50
C MET A 158 5.77 -0.68 15.04
N THR A 159 5.69 -2.00 15.06
CA THR A 159 6.88 -2.85 15.18
C THR A 159 7.70 -2.81 13.89
N ASP A 160 8.98 -3.18 13.94
CA ASP A 160 9.81 -3.28 12.72
C ASP A 160 9.31 -4.35 11.76
N ALA A 161 8.61 -5.36 12.29
CA ALA A 161 8.00 -6.40 11.45
C ALA A 161 6.83 -5.85 10.64
N ASP A 162 5.93 -5.10 11.28
CA ASP A 162 4.78 -4.49 10.61
C ASP A 162 5.23 -3.41 9.62
N LEU A 163 6.18 -2.55 10.03
CA LEU A 163 6.72 -1.51 9.17
C LEU A 163 7.38 -2.08 7.91
N ARG A 164 8.09 -3.21 8.03
CA ARG A 164 8.68 -3.90 6.87
C ARG A 164 7.61 -4.40 5.91
N ILE A 165 6.49 -4.94 6.42
CA ILE A 165 5.39 -5.42 5.58
C ILE A 165 4.77 -4.26 4.82
N VAL A 166 4.42 -3.17 5.52
CA VAL A 166 3.84 -1.96 4.92
C VAL A 166 4.79 -1.37 3.88
N LEU A 167 6.07 -1.20 4.21
CA LEU A 167 7.05 -0.63 3.27
C LEU A 167 7.14 -1.44 1.98
N ARG A 168 7.15 -2.78 2.07
CA ARG A 168 7.21 -3.64 0.88
C ARG A 168 5.93 -3.59 0.06
N HIS A 169 4.79 -3.60 0.74
CA HIS A 169 3.47 -3.48 0.13
C HIS A 169 3.35 -2.17 -0.67
N GLU A 170 3.63 -1.02 -0.05
CA GLU A 170 3.61 0.27 -0.73
C GLU A 170 4.65 0.36 -1.86
N LEU A 171 5.86 -0.15 -1.62
CA LEU A 171 6.90 -0.15 -2.64
C LEU A 171 6.52 -1.00 -3.85
N PHE A 172 5.76 -2.08 -3.66
CA PHE A 172 5.21 -2.86 -4.77
C PHE A 172 4.21 -2.04 -5.58
N HIS A 173 3.24 -1.35 -4.94
CA HIS A 173 2.35 -0.44 -5.66
C HIS A 173 3.13 0.61 -6.45
N TYR A 174 4.16 1.20 -5.85
CA TYR A 174 5.01 2.18 -6.53
C TYR A 174 5.74 1.59 -7.74
N ALA A 175 6.25 0.36 -7.61
CA ALA A 175 6.95 -0.33 -8.69
C ALA A 175 6.03 -0.73 -9.85
N ALA A 176 4.80 -1.18 -9.53
CA ALA A 176 3.83 -1.65 -10.51
C ALA A 176 3.01 -0.52 -11.16
N ARG A 177 2.95 0.67 -10.56
CA ARG A 177 1.99 1.76 -10.90
C ARG A 177 1.84 2.09 -12.39
N SER A 178 2.90 2.04 -13.19
CA SER A 178 2.83 2.37 -14.62
C SER A 178 2.18 1.27 -15.46
N GLU A 179 2.09 0.06 -14.90
CA GLU A 179 1.48 -1.12 -15.49
C GLU A 179 0.17 -1.51 -14.76
N THR A 180 -0.36 -0.62 -13.91
CA THR A 180 -1.65 -0.82 -13.21
C THR A 180 -2.65 0.21 -13.71
N ALA A 181 -3.76 -0.26 -14.29
CA ALA A 181 -4.85 0.57 -14.75
C ALA A 181 -5.64 1.16 -13.57
N ALA A 182 -6.26 2.33 -13.78
CA ALA A 182 -7.07 2.98 -12.75
C ALA A 182 -8.35 2.19 -12.39
N ASP A 183 -8.83 1.35 -13.30
CA ASP A 183 -9.97 0.45 -13.14
C ASP A 183 -9.56 -1.01 -12.85
N ALA A 184 -8.29 -1.24 -12.51
CA ALA A 184 -7.81 -2.56 -12.12
C ALA A 184 -8.62 -3.12 -10.93
N PRO A 185 -8.85 -4.45 -10.87
CA PRO A 185 -9.51 -5.10 -9.75
C PRO A 185 -8.71 -4.89 -8.45
N VAL A 186 -9.22 -4.00 -7.62
CA VAL A 186 -8.69 -3.60 -6.30
C VAL A 186 -8.23 -4.81 -5.50
N TRP A 187 -9.10 -5.81 -5.38
CA TRP A 187 -8.83 -6.99 -4.57
C TRP A 187 -7.57 -7.75 -5.03
N LEU A 188 -7.29 -7.79 -6.33
CA LEU A 188 -6.12 -8.49 -6.86
C LEU A 188 -4.86 -7.64 -6.68
N THR A 189 -4.97 -6.32 -6.86
CA THR A 189 -3.84 -5.42 -6.64
C THR A 189 -3.35 -5.48 -5.20
N GLU A 190 -4.27 -5.44 -4.24
CA GLU A 190 -4.01 -5.53 -2.81
C GLU A 190 -3.53 -6.93 -2.40
N GLY A 191 -4.12 -7.99 -2.94
CA GLY A 191 -3.71 -9.36 -2.65
C GLY A 191 -2.26 -9.67 -3.05
N VAL A 192 -1.83 -9.17 -4.21
CA VAL A 192 -0.44 -9.32 -4.67
C VAL A 192 0.50 -8.42 -3.88
N ALA A 193 0.10 -7.20 -3.55
CA ALA A 193 0.87 -6.32 -2.67
C ALA A 193 1.11 -6.96 -1.29
N ASP A 194 0.11 -7.64 -0.73
CA ASP A 194 0.23 -8.40 0.52
C ASP A 194 1.14 -9.62 0.40
N PHE A 195 1.06 -10.35 -0.72
CA PHE A 195 1.97 -11.46 -1.02
C PHE A 195 3.44 -11.00 -1.06
N VAL A 196 3.74 -9.88 -1.73
CA VAL A 196 5.09 -9.29 -1.79
C VAL A 196 5.50 -8.67 -0.45
N GLY A 197 4.54 -8.08 0.25
CA GLY A 197 4.73 -7.41 1.53
C GLY A 197 5.20 -8.35 2.63
N ARG A 198 4.57 -9.52 2.70
CA ARG A 198 4.74 -10.45 3.81
C ARG A 198 5.97 -11.35 3.62
N PRO A 199 6.58 -11.83 4.72
CA PRO A 199 7.66 -12.81 4.62
C PRO A 199 7.19 -14.08 3.90
N ALA A 200 8.06 -14.71 3.09
CA ALA A 200 7.71 -15.92 2.35
C ALA A 200 7.22 -17.09 3.21
N ALA A 201 7.63 -17.16 4.49
CA ALA A 201 7.16 -18.18 5.44
C ALA A 201 5.81 -17.83 6.11
N ALA A 202 5.24 -16.66 5.84
CA ALA A 202 3.96 -16.26 6.41
C ALA A 202 2.83 -17.04 5.74
N VAL A 203 1.96 -17.63 6.56
CA VAL A 203 0.83 -18.43 6.08
C VAL A 203 -0.45 -17.59 6.19
N PRO A 204 -1.23 -17.43 5.11
CA PRO A 204 -2.51 -16.74 5.15
C PRO A 204 -3.48 -17.40 6.16
N PRO A 205 -4.28 -16.62 6.91
CA PRO A 205 -5.21 -17.17 7.89
C PRO A 205 -6.25 -18.09 7.23
N PRO A 206 -6.88 -18.99 8.00
CA PRO A 206 -7.97 -19.83 7.50
C PRO A 206 -9.17 -18.96 7.14
N VAL A 207 -9.34 -18.73 5.84
CA VAL A 207 -10.44 -17.99 5.22
C VAL A 207 -11.24 -18.91 4.31
N VAL A 208 -12.49 -18.55 4.05
CA VAL A 208 -13.29 -19.23 3.02
C VAL A 208 -12.71 -18.85 1.64
N PRO A 209 -12.26 -19.82 0.83
CA PRO A 209 -11.63 -19.59 -0.48
C PRO A 209 -12.68 -19.21 -1.54
N GLU A 210 -13.08 -17.95 -1.46
CA GLU A 210 -13.93 -17.24 -2.40
C GLU A 210 -13.22 -15.94 -2.78
N LEU A 211 -13.32 -15.55 -4.05
CA LEU A 211 -12.73 -14.29 -4.49
C LEU A 211 -13.41 -13.14 -3.76
N PRO A 212 -12.64 -12.23 -3.13
CA PRO A 212 -13.21 -11.01 -2.60
C PRO A 212 -13.69 -10.10 -3.74
N THR A 213 -14.65 -9.24 -3.42
CA THR A 213 -15.12 -8.17 -4.30
C THR A 213 -14.52 -6.83 -3.87
N ASP A 214 -14.33 -5.91 -4.81
CA ASP A 214 -13.81 -4.57 -4.51
C ASP A 214 -14.70 -3.81 -3.51
N ALA A 215 -16.02 -4.05 -3.55
CA ALA A 215 -16.95 -3.48 -2.59
C ALA A 215 -16.69 -3.94 -1.13
N GLU A 216 -16.20 -5.16 -0.93
CA GLU A 216 -15.81 -5.64 0.40
C GLU A 216 -14.53 -4.95 0.91
N LEU A 217 -13.66 -4.48 0.00
CA LEU A 217 -12.44 -3.76 0.37
C LEU A 217 -12.70 -2.26 0.61
N ALA A 218 -13.72 -1.68 -0.04
CA ALA A 218 -13.97 -0.24 -0.04
C ALA A 218 -14.32 0.36 1.35
N THR A 219 -14.85 -0.42 2.30
CA THR A 219 -15.33 0.10 3.59
C THR A 219 -14.53 -0.43 4.76
N ALA A 220 -13.98 0.47 5.58
CA ALA A 220 -13.25 0.10 6.78
C ALA A 220 -14.07 -0.79 7.73
N GLY A 221 -13.45 -1.87 8.23
CA GLY A 221 -14.04 -2.77 9.19
C GLY A 221 -13.65 -4.24 9.00
N PRO A 222 -14.26 -5.15 9.78
CA PRO A 222 -13.92 -6.57 9.75
C PRO A 222 -14.10 -7.25 8.38
N ALA A 223 -15.10 -6.82 7.61
CA ALA A 223 -15.36 -7.35 6.27
C ALA A 223 -14.19 -7.07 5.32
N ARG A 224 -13.65 -5.84 5.36
CA ARG A 224 -12.45 -5.46 4.61
C ARG A 224 -11.26 -6.32 5.01
N SER A 225 -10.94 -6.43 6.30
CA SER A 225 -9.82 -7.28 6.74
C SER A 225 -9.96 -8.73 6.26
N ALA A 226 -11.18 -9.30 6.28
CA ALA A 226 -11.43 -10.64 5.75
C ALA A 226 -11.33 -10.74 4.22
N ALA A 227 -11.59 -9.65 3.50
CA ALA A 227 -11.39 -9.57 2.06
C ALA A 227 -9.89 -9.51 1.70
N TYR A 228 -9.09 -8.71 2.42
CA TYR A 228 -7.63 -8.71 2.30
C TYR A 228 -7.03 -10.09 2.60
N ASP A 229 -7.47 -10.75 3.67
CA ASP A 229 -7.00 -12.10 4.00
C ASP A 229 -7.32 -13.12 2.88
N ARG A 230 -8.47 -13.00 2.22
CA ARG A 230 -8.85 -13.82 1.06
C ARG A 230 -8.00 -13.49 -0.16
N ALA A 231 -7.78 -12.21 -0.45
CA ALA A 231 -6.97 -11.75 -1.57
C ALA A 231 -5.50 -12.22 -1.44
N TRP A 232 -4.90 -12.04 -0.25
CA TRP A 232 -3.57 -12.56 0.05
C TRP A 232 -3.52 -14.09 -0.06
N SER A 233 -4.50 -14.78 0.50
CA SER A 233 -4.60 -16.25 0.41
C SER A 233 -4.69 -16.76 -1.04
N PHE A 234 -5.41 -16.06 -1.92
CA PHE A 234 -5.47 -16.39 -3.34
C PHE A 234 -4.12 -16.17 -4.03
N ALA A 235 -3.48 -15.01 -3.81
CA ALA A 235 -2.17 -14.71 -4.38
C ALA A 235 -1.10 -15.73 -3.93
N SER A 236 -1.06 -16.07 -2.64
CA SER A 236 -0.19 -17.13 -2.10
C SER A 236 -0.45 -18.49 -2.75
N TYR A 237 -1.71 -18.90 -2.89
CA TYR A 237 -2.04 -20.14 -3.59
C TYR A 237 -1.52 -20.17 -5.03
N VAL A 238 -1.71 -19.07 -5.77
CA VAL A 238 -1.25 -18.98 -7.16
C VAL A 238 0.28 -19.07 -7.22
N ALA A 239 0.99 -18.34 -6.36
CA ALA A 239 2.44 -18.39 -6.29
C ALA A 239 2.97 -19.77 -5.90
N ASP A 240 2.35 -20.44 -4.92
CA ASP A 240 2.77 -21.77 -4.47
C ASP A 240 2.51 -22.87 -5.51
N THR A 241 1.39 -22.76 -6.24
CA THR A 241 0.93 -23.81 -7.17
C THR A 241 1.48 -23.62 -8.57
N TYR A 242 1.52 -22.37 -9.05
CA TYR A 242 1.91 -22.03 -10.43
C TYR A 242 3.24 -21.29 -10.51
N GLY A 243 3.78 -20.82 -9.39
CA GLY A 243 5.00 -20.03 -9.33
C GLY A 243 4.76 -18.52 -9.29
N ALA A 244 5.70 -17.78 -8.70
CA ALA A 244 5.65 -16.32 -8.58
C ALA A 244 5.60 -15.61 -9.95
N ASP A 245 6.30 -16.14 -10.97
CA ASP A 245 6.27 -15.59 -12.33
C ASP A 245 4.86 -15.63 -12.92
N ARG A 246 4.11 -16.72 -12.67
CA ARG A 246 2.73 -16.86 -13.14
C ARG A 246 1.78 -15.93 -12.38
N LEU A 247 2.02 -15.68 -11.09
CA LEU A 247 1.30 -14.65 -10.34
C LEU A 247 1.56 -13.25 -10.91
N ARG A 248 2.81 -12.93 -11.27
CA ARG A 248 3.15 -11.67 -11.94
C ARG A 248 2.46 -11.55 -13.30
N THR A 249 2.46 -12.60 -14.12
CA THR A 249 1.70 -12.60 -15.39
C THR A 249 0.22 -12.35 -15.13
N LEU A 250 -0.38 -13.02 -14.15
CA LEU A 250 -1.79 -12.80 -13.79
C LEU A 250 -2.06 -11.34 -13.41
N TYR A 251 -1.18 -10.73 -12.60
CA TYR A 251 -1.30 -9.32 -12.24
C TYR A 251 -1.31 -8.43 -13.49
N VAL A 252 -0.37 -8.60 -14.42
CA VAL A 252 -0.31 -7.78 -15.64
C VAL A 252 -1.55 -7.96 -16.52
N GLU A 253 -1.98 -9.20 -16.74
CA GLU A 253 -3.14 -9.51 -17.59
C GLU A 253 -4.48 -9.03 -17.00
N ALA A 254 -4.59 -9.00 -15.67
CA ALA A 254 -5.82 -8.66 -14.96
C ALA A 254 -5.88 -7.21 -14.47
N CYS A 255 -4.73 -6.54 -14.31
CA CYS A 255 -4.65 -5.20 -13.73
C CYS A 255 -4.05 -4.17 -14.70
N GLY A 256 -3.49 -4.58 -15.85
CA GLY A 256 -2.86 -3.68 -16.81
C GLY A 256 -3.83 -2.82 -17.62
N PRO A 257 -3.34 -1.77 -18.34
CA PRO A 257 -4.17 -0.98 -19.24
C PRO A 257 -4.87 -1.85 -20.29
N GLY A 258 -6.20 -1.80 -20.34
CA GLY A 258 -7.00 -2.65 -21.25
C GLY A 258 -7.01 -4.13 -20.85
N HIS A 259 -6.81 -4.42 -19.56
CA HIS A 259 -6.80 -5.76 -19.00
C HIS A 259 -8.04 -6.57 -19.40
N ALA A 260 -7.87 -7.90 -19.43
CA ALA A 260 -8.98 -8.81 -19.62
C ALA A 260 -9.86 -8.89 -18.36
N ASP A 261 -11.04 -9.49 -18.49
CA ASP A 261 -11.81 -9.92 -17.33
C ASP A 261 -11.03 -10.99 -16.54
N ILE A 262 -11.29 -11.11 -15.24
CA ILE A 262 -10.57 -12.04 -14.35
C ILE A 262 -10.56 -13.49 -14.87
N ALA A 263 -11.66 -13.98 -15.44
CA ALA A 263 -11.70 -15.37 -15.91
C ALA A 263 -10.79 -15.57 -17.11
N THR A 264 -10.74 -14.59 -18.02
CA THR A 264 -9.82 -14.60 -19.16
C THR A 264 -8.37 -14.45 -18.72
N ALA A 265 -8.06 -13.47 -17.87
CA ALA A 265 -6.70 -13.27 -17.35
C ALA A 265 -6.17 -14.53 -16.63
N VAL A 266 -7.01 -15.21 -15.85
CA VAL A 266 -6.65 -16.48 -15.20
C VAL A 266 -6.36 -17.59 -16.21
N ARG A 267 -7.17 -17.73 -17.28
CA ARG A 267 -6.90 -18.73 -18.32
C ARG A 267 -5.58 -18.47 -19.02
N GLU A 268 -5.33 -17.23 -19.45
CA GLU A 268 -4.12 -16.87 -20.19
C GLU A 268 -2.87 -16.98 -19.31
N ALA A 269 -2.94 -16.47 -18.07
CA ALA A 269 -1.81 -16.47 -17.16
C ALA A 269 -1.49 -17.87 -16.61
N LEU A 270 -2.50 -18.63 -16.19
CA LEU A 270 -2.32 -19.89 -15.45
C LEU A 270 -2.55 -21.15 -16.30
N GLY A 271 -3.10 -21.01 -17.51
CA GLY A 271 -3.41 -22.14 -18.39
C GLY A 271 -4.58 -23.01 -17.89
N ALA A 272 -5.44 -22.47 -17.03
CA ALA A 272 -6.54 -23.20 -16.41
C ALA A 272 -7.82 -22.34 -16.30
N GLU A 273 -8.98 -22.99 -16.40
CA GLU A 273 -10.27 -22.34 -16.16
C GLU A 273 -10.37 -21.82 -14.73
N LEU A 274 -10.95 -20.62 -14.55
CA LEU A 274 -11.12 -20.01 -13.22
C LEU A 274 -11.80 -20.97 -12.23
N SER A 275 -12.81 -21.74 -12.67
CA SER A 275 -13.48 -22.72 -11.80
C SER A 275 -12.53 -23.83 -11.30
N ALA A 276 -11.55 -24.23 -12.10
CA ALA A 276 -10.54 -25.22 -11.71
C ALA A 276 -9.54 -24.62 -10.72
N VAL A 277 -9.10 -23.37 -10.97
CA VAL A 277 -8.22 -22.61 -10.08
C VAL A 277 -8.87 -22.43 -8.70
N LEU A 278 -10.15 -22.05 -8.64
CA LEU A 278 -10.86 -21.89 -7.36
C LEU A 278 -11.06 -23.23 -6.61
N ARG A 279 -11.24 -24.34 -7.32
CA ARG A 279 -11.24 -25.68 -6.69
C ARG A 279 -9.87 -26.06 -6.17
N GLY A 280 -8.80 -25.77 -6.91
CA GLY A 280 -7.42 -25.99 -6.47
C GLY A 280 -7.08 -25.16 -5.23
N TRP A 281 -7.51 -23.90 -5.20
CA TRP A 281 -7.34 -23.04 -4.03
C TRP A 281 -8.00 -23.62 -2.78
N ARG A 282 -9.23 -24.11 -2.92
CA ARG A 282 -9.96 -24.83 -1.84
C ARG A 282 -9.16 -26.01 -1.30
N GLN A 283 -8.62 -26.85 -2.18
CA GLN A 283 -7.84 -28.03 -1.77
C GLN A 283 -6.50 -27.65 -1.13
N TRP A 284 -5.82 -26.62 -1.65
CA TRP A 284 -4.57 -26.11 -1.08
C TRP A 284 -4.77 -25.60 0.36
N ARG A 285 -5.93 -25.01 0.68
CA ARG A 285 -6.27 -24.56 2.03
C ARG A 285 -6.48 -25.70 3.03
N ASP A 286 -6.88 -26.87 2.55
CA ASP A 286 -7.19 -28.05 3.36
C ASP A 286 -5.98 -28.99 3.53
N SER A 287 -4.85 -28.68 2.87
CA SER A 287 -3.60 -29.46 2.88
C SER A 287 -2.65 -28.99 3.98
#